data_AF-A0A645HI67-F1
#
_entry.id   AF-A0A645HI67-F1
#
_cell.length_a   1.000
_cell.length_b   1.000
_cell.length_c   1.000
_cell.angle_alpha   90.00
_cell.angle_beta   90.00
_cell.angle_gamma   90.00
#
_symmetry.space_group_name_H-M   'P 1'
#
loop_
_entity.id
_entity.type
_entity.pdbx_description
1 polymer ?
#
loop_
_entity_poly.entity_id
_entity_poly.type
_entity_poly.pdbx_seq_one_letter_code
_entity_poly.pdbx_strand_id
1 'polypeptide(L)' 'MVAAVGIPKFVTEDFIKEGSVIIDVGFSVVNGKMTGDVDYENVIHKAGFLTPVPGGVGSMTPIMLIKNTCEVLK' A
#
# COMPACT_ATOMS: atom_id res chain seq x y z
N MET A 1 8.04 5.68 3.31
CA MET A 1 7.28 6.36 2.23
C MET A 1 5.85 5.86 2.26
N VAL A 2 4.87 6.74 2.05
CA VAL A 2 3.46 6.35 1.88
C VAL A 2 3.06 6.71 0.45
N ALA A 3 2.68 5.71 -0.34
CA ALA A 3 2.21 5.88 -1.72
C ALA A 3 0.68 5.92 -1.74
N ALA A 4 0.11 7.01 -2.25
CA ALA A 4 -1.32 7.27 -2.34
C ALA A 4 -1.63 8.18 -3.54
N VAL A 5 -1.01 7.87 -4.68
CA VAL A 5 -1.11 8.62 -5.94
C VAL A 5 -2.35 8.22 -6.74
N GLY A 6 -2.83 6.97 -6.58
CA GLY A 6 -3.98 6.45 -7.34
C GLY A 6 -3.66 6.17 -8.80
N ILE A 7 -2.39 5.91 -9.13
CA ILE A 7 -1.92 5.56 -10.47
C ILE A 7 -1.15 4.23 -10.33
N PRO A 8 -1.59 3.15 -11.01
CA PRO A 8 -1.00 1.83 -10.83
C PRO A 8 0.48 1.84 -11.23
N LYS A 9 1.33 1.23 -10.39
CA LYS A 9 2.78 1.08 -10.62
C LYS A 9 3.53 2.39 -10.91
N PHE A 10 3.03 3.53 -10.43
CA PHE A 10 3.67 4.83 -10.63
C PHE A 10 5.01 4.94 -9.89
N VAL A 11 5.09 4.39 -8.68
CA VAL A 11 6.28 4.48 -7.84
C VAL A 11 7.25 3.36 -8.19
N THR A 12 8.40 3.73 -8.78
CA THR A 12 9.47 2.81 -9.20
C THR A 12 10.68 2.87 -8.25
N GLU A 13 11.70 2.05 -8.51
CA GLU A 13 12.90 1.91 -7.66
C GLU A 13 13.68 3.22 -7.44
N ASP A 14 13.62 4.14 -8.41
CA ASP A 14 14.32 5.44 -8.35
C ASP A 14 13.69 6.39 -7.33
N PHE A 15 12.42 6.19 -6.99
CA PHE A 15 11.68 7.02 -6.05
C PHE A 15 12.00 6.68 -4.59
N ILE A 16 12.70 5.57 -4.34
CA ILE A 16 12.94 5.06 -2.99
C ILE A 16 14.41 4.97 -2.63
N LYS A 17 14.68 5.04 -1.33
CA LYS A 17 16.00 4.77 -0.75
C LYS A 17 16.12 3.28 -0.42
N GLU A 18 17.34 2.76 -0.49
CA GLU A 18 17.70 1.40 -0.05
C GLU A 18 17.25 1.16 1.40
N GLY A 19 16.66 0.00 1.67
CA GLY A 19 16.18 -0.39 3.00
C GLY A 19 14.97 0.40 3.50
N SER A 20 14.33 1.22 2.65
CA SER A 20 13.18 2.02 3.08
C SER A 20 11.93 1.18 3.32
N VAL A 21 11.09 1.64 4.25
CA VAL A 21 9.75 1.08 4.50
C VAL A 21 8.74 1.81 3.60
N ILE A 22 8.01 1.06 2.79
CA ILE A 22 6.99 1.56 1.89
C ILE A 22 5.61 1.05 2.32
N ILE A 23 4.67 1.98 2.45
CA ILE A 23 3.25 1.71 2.70
C ILE A 23 2.49 2.12 1.44
N ASP A 24 1.96 1.12 0.73
CA ASP A 24 1.14 1.30 -0.47
C ASP A 24 -0.34 1.32 -0.06
N VAL A 25 -0.93 2.51 -0.15
CA VAL A 25 -2.36 2.76 0.10
C VAL A 25 -3.16 2.64 -1.20
N GLY A 26 -2.47 2.66 -2.34
CA GLY A 26 -3.07 2.58 -3.67
C GLY A 26 -3.78 1.26 -3.90
N PHE A 27 -4.88 1.35 -4.65
CA PHE A 27 -5.60 0.18 -5.13
C PHE A 27 -6.12 0.45 -6.53
N SER A 28 -5.75 -0.42 -7.46
CA SER A 28 -6.17 -0.38 -8.86
C SER A 28 -6.39 -1.79 -9.38
N VAL A 29 -7.27 -1.94 -10.37
CA VAL A 29 -7.47 -3.21 -11.07
C VAL A 29 -7.00 -3.04 -12.51
N VAL A 30 -5.95 -3.76 -12.88
CA VAL A 30 -5.36 -3.73 -14.22
C VAL A 30 -5.43 -5.14 -14.81
N ASN A 31 -6.12 -5.30 -15.94
CA ASN A 31 -6.32 -6.61 -16.59
C ASN A 31 -6.87 -7.69 -15.65
N GLY A 32 -7.81 -7.32 -14.77
CA GLY A 32 -8.41 -8.23 -13.78
C GLY A 32 -7.51 -8.57 -12.59
N LYS A 33 -6.29 -8.03 -12.51
CA LYS A 33 -5.39 -8.19 -11.36
C LYS A 33 -5.40 -6.94 -10.48
N MET A 34 -5.47 -7.17 -9.17
CA MET A 34 -5.36 -6.12 -8.17
C MET A 34 -3.90 -5.70 -8.02
N THR A 35 -3.64 -4.40 -8.00
CA THR A 35 -2.29 -3.82 -7.89
C THR A 35 -2.36 -2.50 -7.13
N GLY A 36 -1.23 -2.04 -6.59
CA GLY A 36 -1.11 -0.78 -5.88
C GLY A 36 -0.43 0.31 -6.70
N ASP A 37 -0.08 1.40 -6.04
CA ASP A 37 0.63 2.52 -6.67
C ASP A 37 2.12 2.21 -6.88
N VAL A 38 2.65 1.19 -6.20
CA VAL A 38 4.07 0.80 -6.25
C VAL A 38 4.27 -0.36 -7.21
N ASP A 39 5.33 -0.30 -8.02
CA ASP A 39 5.73 -1.44 -8.85
C ASP A 39 6.43 -2.52 -8.01
N TYR A 40 5.62 -3.34 -7.35
CA TYR A 40 6.04 -4.27 -6.30
C TYR A 40 7.24 -5.15 -6.70
N GLU A 41 7.22 -5.73 -7.90
CA GLU A 41 8.25 -6.68 -8.35
C GLU A 41 9.65 -6.05 -8.42
N ASN A 42 9.74 -4.80 -8.89
CA ASN A 42 11.02 -4.11 -9.01
C ASN A 42 11.44 -3.45 -7.68
N VAL A 43 10.46 -2.95 -6.91
CA VAL A 43 10.73 -2.17 -5.69
C VAL A 43 11.07 -3.05 -4.49
N ILE A 44 10.54 -4.28 -4.39
CA ILE A 44 10.71 -5.15 -3.21
C ILE A 44 12.18 -5.52 -2.92
N HIS A 45 13.02 -5.56 -3.94
CA HIS A 45 14.43 -5.92 -3.79
C HIS A 45 15.27 -4.84 -3.11
N LYS A 46 14.86 -3.57 -3.25
CA LYS A 46 15.50 -2.39 -2.67
C LYS A 46 14.81 -1.93 -1.38
N ALA A 47 13.53 -2.28 -1.23
CA ALA A 47 12.75 -1.99 -0.05
C ALA A 47 13.20 -2.84 1.15
N GLY A 48 13.27 -2.23 2.33
CA GLY A 48 13.39 -2.99 3.58
C GLY A 48 12.06 -3.64 3.98
N PHE A 49 10.95 -3.02 3.58
CA PHE A 49 9.60 -3.55 3.74
C PHE A 49 8.64 -2.87 2.78
N LEU A 50 7.70 -3.62 2.19
CA LEU A 50 6.64 -3.10 1.33
C LEU A 50 5.33 -3.81 1.63
N THR A 51 4.27 -3.04 1.90
CA THR A 51 2.93 -3.62 2.15
C THR A 51 2.38 -4.26 0.86
N PRO A 52 1.80 -5.47 0.94
CA PRO A 52 1.22 -6.13 -0.23
C PRO A 52 -0.10 -5.48 -0.65
N VAL A 53 -0.38 -5.51 -1.95
CA VAL A 53 -1.69 -5.14 -2.51
C VAL A 53 -2.14 -6.31 -3.40
N PRO A 54 -3.23 -7.03 -3.06
CA PRO A 54 -4.13 -6.84 -1.93
C PRO A 54 -3.55 -7.34 -0.59
N GLY A 55 -4.23 -7.01 0.52
CA GLY A 55 -3.96 -7.60 1.84
C GLY A 55 -3.20 -6.71 2.83
N GLY A 56 -2.64 -5.57 2.38
CA GLY A 56 -1.99 -4.57 3.22
C GLY A 56 -2.98 -3.57 3.80
N VAL A 57 -2.87 -2.30 3.38
CA VAL A 57 -3.63 -1.18 3.96
C VAL A 57 -5.15 -1.37 3.82
N GLY A 58 -5.62 -1.96 2.72
CA GLY A 58 -7.04 -2.20 2.48
C GLY A 58 -7.73 -3.02 3.58
N SER A 59 -7.01 -3.95 4.21
CA SER A 59 -7.53 -4.75 5.34
C SER A 59 -7.67 -3.94 6.63
N MET A 60 -6.84 -2.91 6.81
CA MET A 60 -6.87 -2.06 8.00
C MET A 60 -8.03 -1.07 7.98
N THR A 61 -8.47 -0.59 6.80
CA THR A 61 -9.57 0.37 6.68
C THR A 61 -10.85 -0.05 7.41
N PRO A 62 -11.44 -1.25 7.17
CA PRO A 62 -12.64 -1.68 7.90
C PRO A 62 -12.38 -1.89 9.40
N ILE A 63 -11.18 -2.38 9.78
CA ILE A 63 -10.79 -2.56 11.18
C ILE A 63 -10.79 -1.21 11.92
N MET A 64 -10.23 -0.17 11.29
CA MET A 64 -10.19 1.17 11.86
C MET A 64 -11.58 1.78 12.01
N LEU A 65 -12.50 1.52 11.07
CA LEU A 65 -13.90 1.94 11.20
C LEU A 65 -14.59 1.30 12.41
N ILE A 66 -14.39 0.00 12.61
CA ILE A 66 -14.94 -0.73 13.78
C ILE A 66 -14.33 -0.17 15.07
N LYS A 67 -13.01 0.02 15.10
CA LYS A 67 -12.31 0.61 16.26
C LYS A 67 -12.89 1.96 16.64
N ASN A 68 -13.06 2.86 15.67
CA ASN A 68 -13.64 4.19 15.91
C ASN A 68 -15.10 4.08 16.41
N THR A 69 -15.88 3.13 15.88
CA THR A 69 -17.25 2.87 16.35
C THR A 69 -17.27 2.41 17.81
N CYS A 70 -16.36 1.50 18.20
CA CYS A 70 -16.23 1.06 19.59
C CYS A 70 -15.74 2.20 20.51
N GLU A 71 -14.89 3.11 20.02
CA GLU A 71 -14.39 4.23 20.81
C GLU A 71 -15.48 5.24 21.18
N VAL A 72 -16.42 5.50 20.28
CA VAL A 72 -17.55 6.42 20.57
C VAL A 72 -18.55 5.83 21.58
N LEU A 73 -18.58 4.50 21.73
CA LEU A 73 -19.46 3.79 22.68
C LEU A 73 -18.84 3.61 24.08
N LYS A 74 -17.58 4.00 24.28
CA LYS A 74 -16.91 3.99 25.59
C LYS A 74 -17.21 5.26 26.37
#